data_AF-A0A4R9IQC0-F1
#
_entry.id   AF-A0A4R9IQC0-F1
#
_cell.length_a   1.000
_cell.length_b   1.000
_cell.length_c   1.000
_cell.angle_alpha   90.00
_cell.angle_beta   90.00
_cell.angle_gamma   90.00
#
_symmetry.space_group_name_H-M   'P 1'
#
loop_
_entity.id
_entity.type
_entity.pdbx_description
1 polymer ?
#
loop_
_entity_poly.entity_id
_entity_poly.type
_entity_poly.pdbx_seq_one_letter_code
_entity_poly.pdbx_strand_id
1 'polypeptide(L)'
;MASTKYKKVVVVFKRTKYELDLETYGSIQAYKEVARQNPEVFQRTFESHERQLESRNFLKSHVFPNADFVFRENFDPEDGTKYDLIVAHGGDNHFTYVAHLAGNTHLIGCNSDPQSSVGALLGFTAEELMTAVKNNFHHTQVESWSLLDTEILYPNGTKLKTVPAICELSIRNNSPDLTSRFWISYQGQKEEQKCSGLLVYTGAGSTGWISSCFPKKFSPFSKHEPFFHVYSREIRVKSRETEFSLADFRALDQVEVISEMNGGLAVDSLTERHYPFPPYAKATIRLSPEKLSVIVPLKRGESMQDLPYEIEQKRINGTVIVQIKGRMESGPLDRITQTILDEMVGTDRKHLILDFSELRYISSLGIRMILDVKMNLQKRNKEMALVGVTSSILQVFHLLGLSNAFQFYADREEALKSFEEPSKS
;
A
#
# COMPACT_ATOMS: atom_id res chain seq x y z
N MET A 1 11.42 -30.28 -23.26
CA MET A 1 10.90 -29.06 -22.61
C MET A 1 10.04 -29.51 -21.44
N ALA A 2 10.36 -29.10 -20.22
CA ALA A 2 9.53 -29.45 -19.06
C ALA A 2 8.12 -28.86 -19.25
N SER A 3 7.08 -29.66 -19.01
CA SER A 3 5.69 -29.19 -19.04
C SER A 3 5.53 -28.09 -17.99
N THR A 4 5.30 -26.85 -18.43
CA THR A 4 4.99 -25.73 -17.53
C THR A 4 3.63 -25.97 -16.88
N LYS A 5 3.50 -25.67 -15.58
CA LYS A 5 2.26 -25.81 -14.78
C LYS A 5 1.03 -25.17 -15.47
N TYR A 6 1.23 -24.05 -16.16
CA TYR A 6 0.21 -23.33 -16.92
C TYR A 6 0.54 -23.41 -18.40
N LYS A 7 -0.46 -23.72 -19.23
CA LYS A 7 -0.30 -23.91 -20.69
C LYS A 7 -0.84 -22.72 -21.47
N LYS A 8 -2.01 -22.22 -21.09
CA LYS A 8 -2.61 -21.02 -21.66
C LYS A 8 -2.45 -19.85 -20.70
N VAL A 9 -1.60 -18.91 -21.09
CA VAL A 9 -1.28 -17.71 -20.29
C VAL A 9 -1.65 -16.47 -21.08
N VAL A 10 -2.26 -15.50 -20.42
CA VAL A 10 -2.45 -14.14 -20.95
C VAL A 10 -1.75 -13.13 -20.05
N VAL A 11 -1.00 -12.22 -20.67
CA VAL A 11 -0.43 -11.05 -20.02
C VAL A 11 -1.28 -9.85 -20.41
N VAL A 12 -2.02 -9.33 -19.42
CA VAL A 12 -2.88 -8.16 -19.56
C VAL A 12 -2.11 -6.94 -19.07
N PHE A 13 -1.89 -5.98 -19.95
CA PHE A 13 -1.14 -4.75 -19.65
C PHE A 13 -1.94 -3.51 -20.02
N LYS A 14 -1.48 -2.34 -19.60
CA LYS A 14 -2.12 -1.05 -19.91
C LYS A 14 -1.17 -0.14 -20.69
N ARG A 15 -1.75 0.89 -21.30
CA ARG A 15 -0.98 2.03 -21.78
C ARG A 15 -0.22 2.70 -20.63
N THR A 16 1.00 3.12 -20.90
CA THR A 16 1.79 3.93 -19.96
C THR A 16 1.22 5.34 -19.87
N LYS A 17 1.58 6.09 -18.82
CA LYS A 17 1.18 7.51 -18.72
C LYS A 17 1.71 8.33 -19.90
N TYR A 18 2.91 8.01 -20.38
CA TYR A 18 3.51 8.66 -21.55
C TYR A 18 2.69 8.39 -22.83
N GLU A 19 2.27 7.14 -23.06
CA GLU A 19 1.43 6.78 -24.20
C GLU A 19 0.07 7.49 -24.14
N LEU A 20 -0.56 7.55 -22.95
CA LEU A 20 -1.82 8.27 -22.75
C LEU A 20 -1.69 9.79 -22.97
N ASP A 21 -0.59 10.40 -22.51
CA ASP A 21 -0.34 11.82 -22.74
C ASP A 21 -0.06 12.10 -24.22
N LEU A 22 0.69 11.23 -24.88
CA LEU A 22 0.95 11.33 -26.31
C LEU A 22 -0.35 11.25 -27.13
N GLU A 23 -1.27 10.34 -26.76
CA GLU A 23 -2.60 10.27 -27.36
C GLU A 23 -3.41 11.54 -27.09
N THR A 24 -3.35 12.07 -25.86
CA THR A 24 -4.08 13.29 -25.46
C THR A 24 -3.62 14.53 -26.23
N TYR A 25 -2.30 14.71 -26.40
CA TYR A 25 -1.73 15.87 -27.10
C TYR A 25 -1.52 15.66 -28.60
N GLY A 26 -1.74 14.43 -29.10
CA GLY A 26 -1.72 14.07 -30.52
C GLY A 26 -0.34 13.96 -31.18
N SER A 27 0.72 14.55 -30.61
CA SER A 27 2.09 14.45 -31.12
C SER A 27 3.14 14.66 -30.04
N ILE A 28 4.34 14.13 -30.28
CA ILE A 28 5.48 14.31 -29.36
C ILE A 28 5.91 15.78 -29.28
N GLN A 29 5.78 16.54 -30.38
CA GLN A 29 6.09 17.97 -30.39
C GLN A 29 5.12 18.73 -29.47
N ALA A 30 3.81 18.47 -29.59
CA ALA A 30 2.81 19.12 -28.74
C ALA A 30 2.98 18.74 -27.26
N TYR A 31 3.25 17.46 -26.97
CA TYR A 31 3.47 17.03 -25.59
C TYR A 31 4.71 17.68 -24.97
N LYS A 32 5.83 17.75 -25.72
CA LYS A 32 7.06 18.43 -25.26
C LYS A 32 6.85 19.93 -25.05
N GLU A 33 6.05 20.60 -25.88
CA GLU A 33 5.75 22.01 -25.68
C GLU A 33 4.94 22.25 -24.39
N VAL A 34 3.91 21.44 -24.13
CA VAL A 34 3.13 21.53 -22.89
C VAL A 34 4.00 21.24 -21.67
N ALA A 35 4.90 20.27 -21.77
CA ALA A 35 5.79 19.90 -20.68
C ALA A 35 7.03 20.80 -20.54
N ARG A 36 7.22 21.81 -21.42
CA ARG A 36 8.41 22.66 -21.48
C ARG A 36 8.70 23.39 -20.16
N GLN A 37 7.64 23.76 -19.43
CA GLN A 37 7.77 24.44 -18.14
C GLN A 37 8.06 23.49 -16.96
N ASN A 38 7.91 22.17 -17.16
CA ASN A 38 8.11 21.14 -16.14
C ASN A 38 8.88 19.94 -16.72
N PRO A 39 10.11 20.16 -17.24
CA PRO A 39 10.89 19.12 -17.94
C PRO A 39 11.18 17.89 -17.07
N GLU A 40 11.31 18.07 -15.76
CA GLU A 40 11.49 16.99 -14.78
C GLU A 40 10.28 16.06 -14.70
N VAL A 41 9.07 16.58 -14.85
CA VAL A 41 7.83 15.77 -14.86
C VAL A 41 7.76 14.92 -16.12
N PHE A 42 8.12 15.52 -17.27
CA PHE A 42 8.22 14.79 -18.53
C PHE A 42 9.26 13.67 -18.44
N GLN A 43 10.47 14.01 -17.99
CA GLN A 43 11.58 13.06 -17.91
C GLN A 43 11.23 11.88 -17.02
N ARG A 44 10.66 12.12 -15.83
CA ARG A 44 10.20 11.05 -14.93
C ARG A 44 9.14 10.16 -15.58
N THR A 45 8.22 10.75 -16.34
CA THR A 45 7.15 10.03 -17.04
C THR A 45 7.72 9.16 -18.17
N PHE A 46 8.68 9.69 -18.93
CA PHE A 46 9.35 8.98 -20.00
C PHE A 46 10.24 7.83 -19.49
N GLU A 47 11.02 8.04 -18.43
CA GLU A 47 11.82 6.97 -17.82
C GLU A 47 10.97 5.82 -17.29
N SER A 48 9.82 6.13 -16.68
CA SER A 48 8.85 5.10 -16.27
C SER A 48 8.26 4.38 -17.47
N HIS A 49 8.03 5.06 -18.59
CA HIS A 49 7.57 4.41 -19.82
C HIS A 49 8.59 3.41 -20.35
N GLU A 50 9.86 3.79 -20.46
CA GLU A 50 10.93 2.91 -20.94
C GLU A 50 11.06 1.65 -20.06
N ARG A 51 11.07 1.79 -18.73
CA ARG A 51 11.13 0.63 -17.81
C ARG A 51 9.93 -0.31 -17.98
N GLN A 52 8.73 0.24 -18.18
CA GLN A 52 7.53 -0.58 -18.43
C GLN A 52 7.61 -1.32 -19.77
N LEU A 53 8.14 -0.68 -20.83
CA LEU A 53 8.36 -1.33 -22.11
C LEU A 53 9.40 -2.45 -22.01
N GLU A 54 10.52 -2.19 -21.33
CA GLU A 54 11.57 -3.18 -21.08
C GLU A 54 11.02 -4.39 -20.33
N SER A 55 10.31 -4.16 -19.21
CA SER A 55 9.66 -5.22 -18.43
C SER A 55 8.68 -6.04 -19.27
N ARG A 56 7.85 -5.39 -20.09
CA ARG A 56 6.89 -6.06 -20.99
C ARG A 56 7.60 -6.89 -22.06
N ASN A 57 8.64 -6.35 -22.68
CA ASN A 57 9.46 -7.04 -23.68
C ASN A 57 10.22 -8.23 -23.07
N PHE A 58 10.67 -8.09 -21.82
CA PHE A 58 11.28 -9.17 -21.06
C PHE A 58 10.30 -10.32 -20.81
N LEU A 59 9.07 -10.01 -20.37
CA LEU A 59 8.01 -11.01 -20.23
C LEU A 59 7.75 -11.75 -21.55
N LYS A 60 7.62 -11.00 -22.65
CA LYS A 60 7.33 -11.56 -23.97
C LYS A 60 8.47 -12.42 -24.51
N SER A 61 9.73 -12.03 -24.30
CA SER A 61 10.88 -12.73 -24.89
C SER A 61 11.39 -13.88 -24.03
N HIS A 62 11.33 -13.76 -22.70
CA HIS A 62 12.05 -14.65 -21.78
C HIS A 62 11.16 -15.42 -20.81
N VAL A 63 9.94 -14.95 -20.54
CA VAL A 63 9.08 -15.56 -19.50
C VAL A 63 7.93 -16.34 -20.13
N PHE A 64 7.19 -15.70 -21.04
CA PHE A 64 6.01 -16.27 -21.68
C PHE A 64 6.00 -16.02 -23.20
N PRO A 65 6.93 -16.62 -23.98
CA PRO A 65 7.00 -16.41 -25.43
C PRO A 65 5.78 -16.88 -26.22
N ASN A 66 4.98 -17.77 -25.63
CA ASN A 66 3.76 -18.31 -26.25
C ASN A 66 2.47 -17.77 -25.60
N ALA A 67 2.55 -16.76 -24.73
CA ALA A 67 1.37 -16.14 -24.14
C ALA A 67 0.73 -15.10 -25.06
N ASP A 68 -0.55 -14.88 -24.86
CA ASP A 68 -1.24 -13.74 -25.43
C ASP A 68 -0.85 -12.47 -24.66
N PHE A 69 -0.57 -11.39 -25.38
CA PHE A 69 -0.29 -10.07 -24.82
C PHE A 69 -1.39 -9.12 -25.25
N VAL A 70 -2.22 -8.70 -24.30
CA VAL A 70 -3.45 -7.96 -24.58
C VAL A 70 -3.50 -6.67 -23.77
N PHE A 71 -3.86 -5.57 -24.42
CA PHE A 71 -4.21 -4.33 -23.72
C PHE A 71 -5.48 -4.55 -22.90
N ARG A 72 -5.54 -4.03 -21.68
CA ARG A 72 -6.67 -4.24 -20.76
C ARG A 72 -8.02 -3.83 -21.35
N GLU A 73 -8.05 -2.83 -22.23
CA GLU A 73 -9.29 -2.38 -22.89
C GLU A 73 -9.84 -3.39 -23.90
N ASN A 74 -9.02 -4.38 -24.29
CA ASN A 74 -9.34 -5.44 -25.24
C ASN A 74 -9.43 -6.82 -24.56
N PHE A 75 -9.47 -6.88 -23.21
CA PHE A 75 -9.55 -8.13 -22.46
C PHE A 75 -10.94 -8.26 -21.82
N ASP A 76 -11.76 -9.17 -22.32
CA ASP A 76 -13.13 -9.32 -21.86
C ASP A 76 -13.26 -10.30 -20.67
N PRO A 77 -14.25 -10.12 -19.77
CA PRO A 77 -14.49 -11.04 -18.65
C PRO A 77 -14.71 -12.49 -19.10
N GLU A 78 -15.34 -12.69 -20.26
CA GLU A 78 -15.58 -14.03 -20.82
C GLU A 78 -14.28 -14.73 -21.27
N ASP A 79 -13.23 -13.96 -21.57
CA ASP A 79 -11.93 -14.49 -21.95
C ASP A 79 -11.17 -15.05 -20.75
N GLY A 80 -11.43 -14.57 -19.53
CA GLY A 80 -10.71 -14.98 -18.32
C GLY A 80 -10.73 -16.49 -18.09
N THR A 81 -11.85 -17.14 -18.43
CA THR A 81 -12.03 -18.61 -18.29
C THR A 81 -11.32 -19.44 -19.36
N LYS A 82 -10.81 -18.80 -20.44
CA LYS A 82 -10.10 -19.48 -21.54
C LYS A 82 -8.64 -19.78 -21.20
N TYR A 83 -8.11 -19.13 -20.15
CA TYR A 83 -6.73 -19.20 -19.72
C TYR A 83 -6.57 -19.98 -18.41
N ASP A 84 -5.41 -20.60 -18.23
CA ASP A 84 -5.05 -21.26 -16.97
C ASP A 84 -4.43 -20.26 -15.97
N LEU A 85 -3.90 -19.14 -16.49
CA LEU A 85 -3.19 -18.11 -15.76
C LEU A 85 -3.36 -16.74 -16.43
N ILE A 86 -3.72 -15.75 -15.62
CA ILE A 86 -3.75 -14.34 -16.01
C ILE A 86 -2.61 -13.61 -15.29
N VAL A 87 -1.83 -12.83 -16.03
CA VAL A 87 -0.77 -11.97 -15.48
C VAL A 87 -1.17 -10.52 -15.67
N ALA A 88 -1.50 -9.83 -14.58
CA ALA A 88 -1.71 -8.39 -14.57
C ALA A 88 -0.35 -7.67 -14.51
N HIS A 89 0.12 -7.18 -15.67
CA HIS A 89 1.39 -6.46 -15.79
C HIS A 89 1.16 -4.95 -15.66
N GLY A 90 1.48 -4.39 -14.51
CA GLY A 90 1.16 -3.00 -14.17
C GLY A 90 1.42 -2.64 -12.71
N GLY A 91 0.69 -1.65 -12.20
CA GLY A 91 0.65 -1.29 -10.78
C GLY A 91 -0.59 -1.86 -10.06
N ASP A 92 -0.77 -1.54 -8.78
CA ASP A 92 -1.89 -2.05 -7.95
C ASP A 92 -3.28 -1.75 -8.56
N ASN A 93 -3.54 -0.54 -9.06
CA ASN A 93 -4.82 -0.20 -9.70
C ASN A 93 -5.07 -0.99 -10.99
N HIS A 94 -4.00 -1.39 -11.68
CA HIS A 94 -4.13 -2.25 -12.86
C HIS A 94 -4.43 -3.69 -12.46
N PHE A 95 -3.77 -4.17 -11.39
CA PHE A 95 -4.08 -5.46 -10.81
C PHE A 95 -5.54 -5.57 -10.39
N THR A 96 -6.10 -4.58 -9.68
CA THR A 96 -7.52 -4.61 -9.28
C THR A 96 -8.44 -4.64 -10.50
N TYR A 97 -8.17 -3.82 -11.52
CA TYR A 97 -8.91 -3.84 -12.78
C TYR A 97 -8.95 -5.25 -13.41
N VAL A 98 -7.78 -5.88 -13.57
CA VAL A 98 -7.68 -7.22 -14.18
C VAL A 98 -8.28 -8.30 -13.30
N ALA A 99 -8.12 -8.20 -11.98
CA ALA A 99 -8.65 -9.17 -11.02
C ALA A 99 -10.17 -9.31 -11.10
N HIS A 100 -10.87 -8.21 -11.39
CA HIS A 100 -12.31 -8.24 -11.63
C HIS A 100 -12.74 -8.92 -12.93
N LEU A 101 -11.79 -9.13 -13.85
CA LEU A 101 -12.00 -9.85 -15.11
C LEU A 101 -11.49 -11.30 -15.02
N ALA A 102 -10.80 -11.66 -13.93
CA ALA A 102 -10.15 -12.94 -13.78
C ALA A 102 -11.11 -14.09 -13.44
N GLY A 103 -12.27 -13.80 -12.84
CA GLY A 103 -13.18 -14.81 -12.33
C GLY A 103 -12.47 -15.76 -11.36
N ASN A 104 -12.54 -17.07 -11.64
CA ASN A 104 -11.88 -18.11 -10.84
C ASN A 104 -10.49 -18.51 -11.36
N THR A 105 -9.99 -17.86 -12.42
CA THR A 105 -8.68 -18.17 -13.00
C THR A 105 -7.58 -17.67 -12.08
N HIS A 106 -6.48 -18.42 -11.98
CA HIS A 106 -5.34 -17.99 -11.18
C HIS A 106 -4.76 -16.68 -11.72
N LEU A 107 -4.47 -15.76 -10.79
CA LEU A 107 -3.98 -14.42 -11.10
C LEU A 107 -2.58 -14.20 -10.55
N ILE A 108 -1.73 -13.53 -11.32
CA ILE A 108 -0.44 -12.99 -10.87
C ILE A 108 -0.45 -11.48 -11.06
N GLY A 109 -0.02 -10.75 -10.02
CA GLY A 109 0.37 -9.35 -10.16
C GLY A 109 1.86 -9.24 -10.46
N CYS A 110 2.21 -8.67 -11.61
CA CYS A 110 3.58 -8.41 -12.03
C CYS A 110 3.84 -6.91 -12.12
N ASN A 111 4.77 -6.39 -11.30
CA ASN A 111 5.12 -4.98 -11.29
C ASN A 111 5.86 -4.59 -12.57
N SER A 112 5.30 -3.66 -13.32
CA SER A 112 5.88 -3.17 -14.58
C SER A 112 6.94 -2.08 -14.37
N ASP A 113 6.98 -1.44 -13.19
CA ASP A 113 7.97 -0.43 -12.83
C ASP A 113 8.21 -0.42 -11.30
N PRO A 114 8.98 -1.39 -10.77
CA PRO A 114 9.24 -1.50 -9.34
C PRO A 114 10.01 -0.31 -8.75
N GLN A 115 10.64 0.52 -9.59
CA GLN A 115 11.33 1.73 -9.12
C GLN A 115 10.36 2.85 -8.75
N SER A 116 9.20 2.92 -9.40
CA SER A 116 8.20 3.99 -9.18
C SER A 116 6.93 3.52 -8.47
N SER A 117 6.71 2.20 -8.38
CA SER A 117 5.53 1.60 -7.76
C SER A 117 5.92 0.57 -6.70
N VAL A 118 5.35 0.71 -5.50
CA VAL A 118 5.52 -0.23 -4.38
C VAL A 118 4.91 -1.60 -4.72
N GLY A 119 3.70 -1.63 -5.28
CA GLY A 119 3.05 -2.86 -5.71
C GLY A 119 2.60 -3.77 -4.55
N ALA A 120 1.80 -3.26 -3.60
CA ALA A 120 1.39 -4.03 -2.43
C ALA A 120 0.52 -5.26 -2.77
N LEU A 121 -0.15 -5.22 -3.93
CA LEU A 121 -0.95 -6.32 -4.48
C LEU A 121 -0.15 -7.20 -5.45
N LEU A 122 1.04 -6.76 -5.85
CA LEU A 122 1.87 -7.44 -6.83
C LEU A 122 2.82 -8.42 -6.13
N GLY A 123 3.02 -9.59 -6.74
CA GLY A 123 3.84 -10.65 -6.15
C GLY A 123 5.21 -10.79 -6.79
N PHE A 124 5.44 -10.19 -7.96
CA PHE A 124 6.63 -10.44 -8.77
C PHE A 124 7.07 -9.20 -9.56
N THR A 125 8.37 -9.04 -9.79
CA THR A 125 8.90 -8.39 -11.00
C THR A 125 8.93 -9.36 -12.18
N ALA A 126 9.30 -8.90 -13.38
CA ALA A 126 9.41 -9.76 -14.55
C ALA A 126 10.50 -10.84 -14.39
N GLU A 127 11.62 -10.51 -13.74
CA GLU A 127 12.76 -11.38 -13.47
C GLU A 127 12.43 -12.43 -12.40
N GLU A 128 11.72 -12.03 -11.33
CA GLU A 128 11.23 -12.95 -10.31
C GLU A 128 10.21 -13.91 -10.90
N LEU A 129 9.33 -13.43 -11.77
CA LEU A 129 8.36 -14.27 -12.47
C LEU A 129 9.04 -15.25 -13.43
N MET A 130 10.11 -14.85 -14.14
CA MET A 130 10.96 -15.77 -14.89
C MET A 130 11.50 -16.89 -14.01
N THR A 131 11.98 -16.53 -12.82
CA THR A 131 12.52 -17.49 -11.85
C THR A 131 11.44 -18.45 -11.37
N ALA A 132 10.23 -17.96 -11.10
CA ALA A 132 9.09 -18.78 -10.74
C ALA A 132 8.71 -19.76 -11.86
N VAL A 133 8.64 -19.30 -13.12
CA VAL A 133 8.33 -20.13 -14.29
C VAL A 133 9.39 -21.21 -14.51
N LYS A 134 10.69 -20.85 -14.45
CA LYS A 134 11.81 -21.81 -14.59
C LYS A 134 11.78 -22.90 -13.52
N ASN A 135 11.39 -22.53 -12.30
CA ASN A 135 11.22 -23.46 -11.20
C ASN A 135 9.81 -24.09 -11.15
N ASN A 136 9.05 -24.04 -12.25
CA ASN A 136 7.70 -24.60 -12.37
C ASN A 136 6.77 -24.24 -11.18
N PHE A 137 6.92 -23.03 -10.66
CA PHE A 137 6.18 -22.48 -9.52
C PHE A 137 6.36 -23.24 -8.19
N HIS A 138 7.42 -24.05 -8.01
CA HIS A 138 7.68 -24.80 -6.78
C HIS A 138 7.89 -23.92 -5.53
N HIS A 139 8.39 -22.69 -5.69
CA HIS A 139 8.63 -21.74 -4.60
C HIS A 139 7.53 -20.67 -4.50
N THR A 140 6.31 -21.03 -4.88
CA THR A 140 5.13 -20.14 -4.84
C THR A 140 3.99 -20.80 -4.07
N GLN A 141 3.06 -19.99 -3.61
CA GLN A 141 1.79 -20.42 -3.04
C GLN A 141 0.62 -19.73 -3.74
N VAL A 142 -0.58 -20.28 -3.56
CA VAL A 142 -1.82 -19.63 -3.98
C VAL A 142 -2.50 -19.08 -2.74
N GLU A 143 -2.65 -17.77 -2.68
CA GLU A 143 -3.44 -17.09 -1.65
C GLU A 143 -4.90 -17.02 -2.09
N SER A 144 -5.81 -17.21 -1.14
CA SER A 144 -7.26 -17.10 -1.34
C SER A 144 -7.76 -15.81 -0.69
N TRP A 145 -7.89 -14.74 -1.48
CA TRP A 145 -8.20 -13.41 -0.94
C TRP A 145 -9.68 -13.23 -0.69
N SER A 146 -10.01 -12.65 0.46
CA SER A 146 -11.37 -12.26 0.81
C SER A 146 -11.84 -11.08 -0.03
N LEU A 147 -13.09 -11.14 -0.48
CA LEU A 147 -13.78 -10.11 -1.26
C LEU A 147 -15.00 -9.58 -0.48
N LEU A 148 -15.51 -8.40 -0.83
CA LEU A 148 -16.72 -7.82 -0.26
C LEU A 148 -17.89 -7.86 -1.23
N ASP A 149 -18.94 -8.59 -0.87
CA ASP A 149 -20.21 -8.56 -1.57
C ASP A 149 -21.08 -7.42 -1.02
N THR A 150 -21.71 -6.65 -1.93
CA THR A 150 -22.67 -5.61 -1.56
C THR A 150 -23.99 -5.74 -2.32
N GLU A 151 -25.10 -5.75 -1.59
CA GLU A 151 -26.45 -5.55 -2.14
C GLU A 151 -26.94 -4.14 -1.78
N ILE A 152 -27.35 -3.36 -2.77
CA ILE A 152 -27.98 -2.05 -2.60
C ILE A 152 -29.49 -2.22 -2.81
N LEU A 153 -30.28 -1.85 -1.79
CA LEU A 153 -31.72 -1.65 -1.89
C LEU A 153 -32.00 -0.16 -2.06
N TYR A 154 -32.57 0.21 -3.20
CA TYR A 154 -32.95 1.59 -3.52
C TYR A 154 -34.33 1.93 -2.94
N PRO A 155 -34.64 3.24 -2.75
CA PRO A 155 -35.92 3.69 -2.18
C PRO A 155 -37.16 3.27 -2.98
N ASN A 156 -37.01 3.05 -4.28
CA ASN A 156 -38.07 2.57 -5.16
C ASN A 156 -38.29 1.03 -5.05
N GLY A 157 -37.56 0.33 -4.19
CA GLY A 157 -37.61 -1.11 -4.01
C GLY A 157 -36.68 -1.91 -4.92
N THR A 158 -35.98 -1.27 -5.86
CA THR A 158 -35.00 -1.95 -6.72
C THR A 158 -33.84 -2.49 -5.90
N LYS A 159 -33.44 -3.73 -6.16
CA LYS A 159 -32.23 -4.35 -5.60
C LYS A 159 -31.16 -4.46 -6.67
N LEU A 160 -29.92 -4.16 -6.31
CA LEU A 160 -28.77 -4.29 -7.17
C LEU A 160 -27.63 -4.96 -6.39
N LYS A 161 -27.04 -6.01 -6.96
CA LYS A 161 -25.79 -6.59 -6.47
C LYS A 161 -24.62 -5.91 -7.17
N THR A 162 -23.66 -5.37 -6.42
CA THR A 162 -22.43 -4.84 -7.01
C THR A 162 -21.50 -5.97 -7.42
N VAL A 163 -20.50 -5.65 -8.23
CA VAL A 163 -19.31 -6.52 -8.32
C VAL A 163 -18.64 -6.63 -6.95
N PRO A 164 -18.07 -7.79 -6.57
CA PRO A 164 -17.39 -7.93 -5.29
C PRO A 164 -16.16 -7.03 -5.22
N ALA A 165 -15.95 -6.27 -4.14
CA ALA A 165 -14.75 -5.46 -3.99
C ALA A 165 -13.56 -6.30 -3.51
N ILE A 166 -12.40 -6.08 -4.11
CA ILE A 166 -11.16 -6.78 -3.76
C ILE A 166 -10.47 -6.07 -2.60
N CYS A 167 -10.38 -4.74 -2.67
CA CYS A 167 -9.68 -3.89 -1.73
C CYS A 167 -10.67 -3.16 -0.82
N GLU A 168 -11.52 -2.30 -1.39
CA GLU A 168 -12.41 -1.45 -0.62
C GLU A 168 -13.68 -1.01 -1.33
N LEU A 169 -14.68 -0.66 -0.53
CA LEU A 169 -15.83 0.17 -0.89
C LEU A 169 -15.61 1.58 -0.36
N SER A 170 -15.86 2.59 -1.17
CA SER A 170 -15.93 3.98 -0.74
C SER A 170 -17.37 4.47 -0.82
N ILE A 171 -17.95 4.88 0.31
CA ILE A 171 -19.32 5.43 0.37
C ILE A 171 -19.24 6.89 0.81
N ARG A 172 -19.63 7.82 -0.05
CA ARG A 172 -19.50 9.26 0.23
C ARG A 172 -20.52 10.11 -0.51
N ASN A 173 -20.62 11.36 -0.10
CA ASN A 173 -21.36 12.38 -0.82
C ASN A 173 -20.75 12.57 -2.23
N ASN A 174 -21.59 12.85 -3.23
CA ASN A 174 -21.11 13.08 -4.60
C ASN A 174 -20.28 14.37 -4.72
N SER A 175 -20.55 15.36 -3.86
CA SER A 175 -19.68 16.54 -3.72
C SER A 175 -18.70 16.31 -2.56
N PRO A 176 -17.38 16.39 -2.81
CA PRO A 176 -16.38 16.21 -1.76
C PRO A 176 -16.42 17.33 -0.69
N ASP A 177 -17.01 18.48 -1.00
CA ASP A 177 -17.14 19.61 -0.07
C ASP A 177 -18.29 19.42 0.92
N LEU A 178 -19.21 18.48 0.64
CA LEU A 178 -20.38 18.22 1.46
C LEU A 178 -20.16 17.06 2.43
N THR A 179 -20.76 17.16 3.62
CA THR A 179 -20.73 16.10 4.62
C THR A 179 -21.40 14.83 4.09
N SER A 180 -20.73 13.69 4.29
CA SER A 180 -21.33 12.37 4.12
C SER A 180 -22.09 12.00 5.38
N ARG A 181 -23.33 11.51 5.21
CA ARG A 181 -24.24 11.21 6.32
C ARG A 181 -24.96 9.90 6.08
N PHE A 182 -24.87 9.00 7.05
CA PHE A 182 -25.50 7.69 6.99
C PHE A 182 -25.72 7.11 8.39
N TRP A 183 -26.60 6.12 8.47
CA TRP A 183 -26.77 5.27 9.64
C TRP A 183 -26.07 3.94 9.41
N ILE A 184 -25.15 3.55 10.30
CA ILE A 184 -24.51 2.24 10.29
C ILE A 184 -25.20 1.35 11.31
N SER A 185 -25.50 0.10 10.95
CA SER A 185 -25.99 -0.92 11.88
C SER A 185 -25.09 -2.16 11.85
N TYR A 186 -24.71 -2.65 13.03
CA TYR A 186 -23.89 -3.84 13.22
C TYR A 186 -24.12 -4.42 14.63
N GLN A 187 -24.32 -5.73 14.74
CA GLN A 187 -24.50 -6.45 16.02
C GLN A 187 -25.48 -5.80 17.01
N GLY A 188 -26.66 -5.38 16.51
CA GLY A 188 -27.70 -4.75 17.33
C GLY A 188 -27.44 -3.29 17.72
N GLN A 189 -26.27 -2.74 17.36
CA GLN A 189 -25.98 -1.32 17.48
C GLN A 189 -26.39 -0.59 16.20
N LYS A 190 -26.80 0.67 16.36
CA LYS A 190 -27.13 1.57 15.24
C LYS A 190 -26.67 2.99 15.56
N GLU A 191 -25.79 3.54 14.74
CA GLU A 191 -25.19 4.86 14.95
C GLU A 191 -25.36 5.77 13.73
N GLU A 192 -25.69 7.04 13.98
CA GLU A 192 -25.58 8.09 12.97
C GLU A 192 -24.10 8.49 12.81
N GLN A 193 -23.63 8.51 11.58
CA GLN A 193 -22.26 8.86 11.23
C GLN A 193 -22.25 10.06 10.29
N LYS A 194 -21.47 11.09 10.66
CA LYS A 194 -21.20 12.29 9.87
C LYS A 194 -19.71 12.41 9.65
N CYS A 195 -19.26 12.35 8.41
CA CYS A 195 -17.84 12.22 8.10
C CYS A 195 -17.57 12.69 6.65
N SER A 196 -16.33 12.62 6.16
CA SER A 196 -16.03 12.88 4.75
C SER A 196 -16.27 11.66 3.85
N GLY A 197 -16.43 10.48 4.44
CA GLY A 197 -16.92 9.26 3.77
C GLY A 197 -16.58 8.00 4.56
N LEU A 198 -17.16 6.88 4.14
CA LEU A 198 -16.89 5.56 4.70
C LEU A 198 -15.92 4.79 3.80
N LEU A 199 -14.98 4.09 4.41
CA LEU A 199 -14.25 3.00 3.77
C LEU A 199 -14.68 1.68 4.39
N VAL A 200 -14.96 0.69 3.56
CA VAL A 200 -15.17 -0.69 3.99
C VAL A 200 -14.16 -1.56 3.26
N TYR A 201 -13.24 -2.22 3.96
CA TYR A 201 -12.04 -2.76 3.32
C TYR A 201 -11.62 -4.14 3.81
N THR A 202 -11.03 -4.91 2.90
CA THR A 202 -10.46 -6.25 3.13
C THR A 202 -8.98 -6.15 3.51
N GLY A 203 -8.33 -7.30 3.73
CA GLY A 203 -6.88 -7.32 3.92
C GLY A 203 -6.09 -6.81 2.70
N ALA A 204 -6.62 -6.97 1.49
CA ALA A 204 -6.00 -6.40 0.28
C ALA A 204 -6.09 -4.87 0.27
N GLY A 205 -7.21 -4.29 0.73
CA GLY A 205 -7.35 -2.84 0.88
C GLY A 205 -6.60 -2.25 2.07
N SER A 206 -6.17 -3.08 3.03
CA SER A 206 -5.55 -2.62 4.28
C SER A 206 -4.20 -1.91 4.11
N THR A 207 -3.53 -2.12 2.96
CA THR A 207 -2.30 -1.42 2.55
C THR A 207 -2.55 -0.27 1.57
N GLY A 208 -3.80 -0.05 1.16
CA GLY A 208 -4.22 0.97 0.19
C GLY A 208 -4.65 2.27 0.86
N TRP A 209 -5.81 2.81 0.46
CA TRP A 209 -6.29 4.13 0.90
C TRP A 209 -6.33 4.32 2.43
N ILE A 210 -6.73 3.29 3.18
CA ILE A 210 -6.76 3.35 4.66
C ILE A 210 -5.38 3.61 5.29
N SER A 211 -4.28 3.26 4.59
CA SER A 211 -2.92 3.54 5.07
C SER A 211 -2.66 5.05 5.23
N SER A 212 -3.32 5.89 4.43
CA SER A 212 -3.24 7.35 4.48
C SER A 212 -4.21 7.99 5.48
N CYS A 213 -5.13 7.22 6.08
CA CYS A 213 -6.09 7.73 7.04
C CYS A 213 -5.51 7.78 8.46
N PHE A 214 -5.89 8.83 9.22
CA PHE A 214 -5.53 9.01 10.62
C PHE A 214 -6.64 9.78 11.38
N PRO A 215 -6.91 9.45 12.67
CA PRO A 215 -6.39 8.29 13.41
C PRO A 215 -7.07 7.00 12.96
N LYS A 216 -6.33 5.89 12.90
CA LYS A 216 -6.89 4.55 12.68
C LYS A 216 -6.48 3.59 13.79
N LYS A 217 -7.37 2.66 14.13
CA LYS A 217 -7.22 1.68 15.21
C LYS A 217 -6.43 0.45 14.80
N PHE A 218 -6.54 0.03 13.54
CA PHE A 218 -6.02 -1.24 13.08
C PHE A 218 -4.83 -1.10 12.12
N SER A 219 -3.84 -1.97 12.31
CA SER A 219 -2.75 -2.17 11.36
C SER A 219 -3.21 -2.93 10.11
N PRO A 220 -2.44 -2.92 9.01
CA PRO A 220 -2.67 -3.81 7.88
C PRO A 220 -2.72 -5.28 8.32
N PHE A 221 -3.53 -6.08 7.62
CA PHE A 221 -3.80 -7.48 7.96
C PHE A 221 -3.82 -8.37 6.71
N SER A 222 -3.82 -9.67 6.93
CA SER A 222 -3.69 -10.64 5.84
C SER A 222 -4.88 -10.59 4.87
N LYS A 223 -4.59 -10.78 3.59
CA LYS A 223 -5.58 -10.72 2.49
C LYS A 223 -6.61 -11.85 2.53
N HIS A 224 -6.31 -12.94 3.25
CA HIS A 224 -7.19 -14.10 3.41
C HIS A 224 -7.99 -14.11 4.72
N GLU A 225 -7.91 -13.05 5.54
CA GLU A 225 -8.64 -13.00 6.81
C GLU A 225 -10.16 -13.10 6.58
N PRO A 226 -10.90 -13.81 7.47
CA PRO A 226 -12.34 -13.98 7.37
C PRO A 226 -13.09 -12.81 8.05
N PHE A 227 -12.56 -11.59 7.95
CA PHE A 227 -13.21 -10.37 8.41
C PHE A 227 -12.87 -9.20 7.49
N PHE A 228 -13.63 -8.12 7.63
CA PHE A 228 -13.36 -6.84 6.98
C PHE A 228 -13.54 -5.69 7.98
N HIS A 229 -13.03 -4.52 7.65
CA HIS A 229 -13.07 -3.36 8.54
C HIS A 229 -13.92 -2.25 7.93
N VAL A 230 -14.49 -1.42 8.79
CA VAL A 230 -15.26 -0.23 8.44
C VAL A 230 -14.62 0.97 9.11
N TYR A 231 -14.38 2.04 8.35
CA TYR A 231 -13.70 3.25 8.81
C TYR A 231 -14.39 4.53 8.32
N SER A 232 -14.87 5.34 9.25
CA SER A 232 -15.42 6.67 9.02
C SER A 232 -14.30 7.72 8.93
N ARG A 233 -14.10 8.31 7.76
CA ARG A 233 -13.02 9.28 7.50
C ARG A 233 -13.36 10.67 8.03
N GLU A 234 -12.45 11.30 8.80
CA GLU A 234 -12.63 12.65 9.38
C GLU A 234 -14.00 12.82 10.05
N ILE A 235 -14.33 11.90 10.97
CA ILE A 235 -15.61 11.90 11.66
C ILE A 235 -15.85 13.23 12.40
N ARG A 236 -17.06 13.77 12.25
CA ARG A 236 -17.48 15.00 12.94
C ARG A 236 -17.87 14.66 14.38
N VAL A 237 -17.00 15.03 15.30
CA VAL A 237 -17.20 14.90 16.74
C VAL A 237 -17.95 16.12 17.29
N LYS A 238 -19.12 15.94 17.92
CA LYS A 238 -19.92 17.04 18.52
C LYS A 238 -19.40 17.45 19.90
N SER A 239 -18.81 16.53 20.65
CA SER A 239 -18.22 16.77 21.98
C SER A 239 -17.03 15.83 22.18
N ARG A 240 -16.03 16.22 22.98
CA ARG A 240 -14.83 15.38 23.23
C ARG A 240 -15.14 14.03 23.90
N GLU A 241 -16.34 13.87 24.46
CA GLU A 241 -16.81 12.65 25.13
C GLU A 241 -17.60 11.72 24.20
N THR A 242 -17.90 12.14 22.96
CA THR A 242 -18.65 11.30 22.02
C THR A 242 -17.75 10.19 21.46
N GLU A 243 -17.89 8.98 21.99
CA GLU A 243 -17.29 7.77 21.46
C GLU A 243 -18.26 7.12 20.45
N PHE A 244 -17.75 6.80 19.26
CA PHE A 244 -18.51 6.10 18.22
C PHE A 244 -17.97 4.67 18.12
N SER A 245 -18.78 3.67 18.51
CA SER A 245 -18.33 2.28 18.43
C SER A 245 -18.26 1.79 16.97
N LEU A 246 -19.01 2.42 16.07
CA LEU A 246 -19.08 2.06 14.65
C LEU A 246 -18.32 3.04 13.73
N ALA A 247 -17.34 3.77 14.26
CA ALA A 247 -16.49 4.67 13.46
C ALA A 247 -15.19 4.02 12.93
N ASP A 248 -14.64 3.04 13.64
CA ASP A 248 -13.47 2.27 13.22
C ASP A 248 -13.51 0.88 13.87
N PHE A 249 -14.05 -0.10 13.16
CA PHE A 249 -14.35 -1.42 13.72
C PHE A 249 -14.14 -2.57 12.74
N ARG A 250 -13.93 -3.76 13.31
CA ARG A 250 -13.85 -5.03 12.60
C ARG A 250 -15.24 -5.68 12.56
N ALA A 251 -15.66 -6.06 11.36
CA ALA A 251 -16.89 -6.79 11.11
C ALA A 251 -16.61 -8.25 10.68
N LEU A 252 -17.33 -9.19 11.28
CA LEU A 252 -17.23 -10.63 10.98
C LEU A 252 -18.39 -11.14 10.10
N ASP A 253 -19.51 -10.43 10.11
CA ASP A 253 -20.75 -10.85 9.45
C ASP A 253 -21.25 -9.78 8.45
N GLN A 254 -22.36 -9.11 8.76
CA GLN A 254 -23.06 -8.21 7.88
C GLN A 254 -23.13 -6.80 8.49
N VAL A 255 -22.69 -5.82 7.71
CA VAL A 255 -22.85 -4.39 8.05
C VAL A 255 -23.90 -3.79 7.15
N GLU A 256 -24.82 -3.03 7.74
CA GLU A 256 -25.83 -2.27 6.99
C GLU A 256 -25.53 -0.77 7.07
N VAL A 257 -25.60 -0.10 5.92
CA VAL A 257 -25.42 1.36 5.81
C VAL A 257 -26.63 1.94 5.11
N ILE A 258 -27.30 2.91 5.75
CA ILE A 258 -28.45 3.63 5.18
C ILE A 258 -28.05 5.07 4.92
N SER A 259 -28.17 5.52 3.68
CA SER A 259 -27.79 6.89 3.27
C SER A 259 -28.79 7.95 3.73
N GLU A 260 -28.31 9.11 4.17
CA GLU A 260 -29.10 10.35 4.29
C GLU A 260 -28.58 11.45 3.33
N MET A 261 -27.78 11.05 2.33
CA MET A 261 -27.07 11.97 1.44
C MET A 261 -27.36 11.66 -0.03
N ASN A 262 -27.15 12.65 -0.90
CA ASN A 262 -27.04 12.38 -2.32
C ASN A 262 -25.60 11.93 -2.64
N GLY A 263 -25.35 10.64 -2.46
CA GLY A 263 -24.01 10.07 -2.51
C GLY A 263 -23.81 9.03 -3.61
N GLY A 264 -22.68 8.38 -3.50
CA GLY A 264 -22.25 7.27 -4.33
C GLY A 264 -21.50 6.22 -3.54
N LEU A 265 -21.54 4.99 -4.05
CA LEU A 265 -20.77 3.85 -3.59
C LEU A 265 -19.84 3.42 -4.73
N ALA A 266 -18.53 3.48 -4.48
CA ALA A 266 -17.50 3.08 -5.43
C ALA A 266 -16.84 1.75 -5.00
N VAL A 267 -16.59 0.87 -5.95
CA VAL A 267 -15.87 -0.40 -5.73
C VAL A 267 -14.43 -0.28 -6.24
N ASP A 268 -13.45 -0.52 -5.35
CA ASP A 268 -12.00 -0.49 -5.60
C ASP A 268 -11.48 0.77 -6.29
N SER A 269 -12.18 1.89 -6.05
CA SER A 269 -11.84 3.19 -6.62
C SER A 269 -11.72 3.20 -8.16
N LEU A 270 -12.40 2.26 -8.84
CA LEU A 270 -12.45 2.18 -10.30
C LEU A 270 -13.56 3.09 -10.85
N THR A 271 -13.22 3.88 -11.88
CA THR A 271 -14.10 4.91 -12.46
C THR A 271 -15.43 4.38 -12.97
N GLU A 272 -15.41 3.17 -13.51
CA GLU A 272 -16.54 2.49 -14.12
C GLU A 272 -17.40 1.71 -13.12
N ARG A 273 -17.05 1.72 -11.82
CA ARG A 273 -17.70 0.93 -10.76
C ARG A 273 -18.29 1.80 -9.66
N HIS A 274 -19.07 2.78 -10.10
CA HIS A 274 -19.74 3.73 -9.24
C HIS A 274 -21.25 3.55 -9.29
N TYR A 275 -21.86 3.34 -8.13
CA TYR A 275 -23.29 3.13 -7.98
C TYR A 275 -23.91 4.33 -7.27
N PRO A 276 -25.06 4.84 -7.73
CA PRO A 276 -25.79 5.86 -6.99
C PRO A 276 -26.12 5.38 -5.57
N PHE A 277 -25.96 6.24 -4.58
CA PHE A 277 -26.32 5.94 -3.20
C PHE A 277 -27.15 7.08 -2.60
N PRO A 278 -28.37 7.30 -3.14
CA PRO A 278 -29.23 8.43 -2.77
C PRO A 278 -29.80 8.27 -1.36
N PRO A 279 -30.50 9.28 -0.81
CA PRO A 279 -31.14 9.19 0.50
C PRO A 279 -32.06 7.96 0.58
N TYR A 280 -32.00 7.27 1.73
CA TYR A 280 -32.71 6.02 2.03
C TYR A 280 -32.26 4.79 1.24
N ALA A 281 -31.27 4.89 0.36
CA ALA A 281 -30.62 3.69 -0.17
C ALA A 281 -29.92 2.94 0.97
N LYS A 282 -30.05 1.61 0.99
CA LYS A 282 -29.46 0.72 1.98
C LYS A 282 -28.45 -0.19 1.31
N ALA A 283 -27.18 -0.13 1.74
CA ALA A 283 -26.15 -1.10 1.38
C ALA A 283 -26.08 -2.18 2.47
N THR A 284 -26.08 -3.43 2.04
CA THR A 284 -25.84 -4.61 2.89
C THR A 284 -24.52 -5.23 2.47
N ILE A 285 -23.51 -5.16 3.34
CA ILE A 285 -22.12 -5.49 3.04
C ILE A 285 -21.68 -6.69 3.87
N ARG A 286 -21.04 -7.66 3.23
CA ARG A 286 -20.51 -8.88 3.87
C ARG A 286 -19.32 -9.42 3.09
N LEU A 287 -18.58 -10.37 3.67
CA LEU A 287 -17.62 -11.12 2.88
C LEU A 287 -18.32 -11.95 1.80
N SER A 288 -17.75 -11.96 0.61
CA SER A 288 -18.18 -12.82 -0.48
C SER A 288 -17.85 -14.28 -0.15
N PRO A 289 -18.73 -15.24 -0.53
CA PRO A 289 -18.36 -16.65 -0.55
C PRO A 289 -17.30 -16.95 -1.62
N GLU A 290 -17.20 -16.12 -2.66
CA GLU A 290 -16.17 -16.20 -3.68
C GLU A 290 -14.85 -15.63 -3.15
N LYS A 291 -13.74 -16.15 -3.67
CA LYS A 291 -12.39 -15.75 -3.30
C LYS A 291 -11.55 -15.54 -4.55
N LEU A 292 -10.67 -14.56 -4.52
CA LEU A 292 -9.70 -14.36 -5.59
C LEU A 292 -8.48 -15.26 -5.35
N SER A 293 -8.10 -16.05 -6.37
CA SER A 293 -6.96 -16.98 -6.29
C SER A 293 -5.71 -16.32 -6.88
N VAL A 294 -4.80 -15.89 -6.00
CA VAL A 294 -3.61 -15.12 -6.40
C VAL A 294 -2.35 -15.95 -6.16
N ILE A 295 -1.54 -16.15 -7.19
CA ILE A 295 -0.23 -16.82 -7.06
C ILE A 295 0.80 -15.82 -6.60
N VAL A 296 1.62 -16.22 -5.63
CA VAL A 296 2.58 -15.38 -4.94
C VAL A 296 3.85 -16.15 -4.57
N PRO A 297 5.00 -15.50 -4.36
CA PRO A 297 6.15 -16.17 -3.74
C PRO A 297 5.79 -16.73 -2.36
N LEU A 298 6.37 -17.88 -1.97
CA LEU A 298 6.15 -18.46 -0.61
C LEU A 298 6.49 -17.47 0.50
N LYS A 299 7.47 -16.61 0.24
CA LYS A 299 7.94 -15.54 1.13
C LYS A 299 7.28 -14.19 0.83
N ARG A 300 6.12 -14.15 0.17
CA ARG A 300 5.37 -12.91 -0.01
C ARG A 300 5.01 -12.38 1.38
N GLY A 301 5.54 -11.22 1.72
CA GLY A 301 5.40 -10.72 3.09
C GLY A 301 6.41 -11.28 4.09
N GLU A 302 7.38 -12.10 3.69
CA GLU A 302 8.58 -12.45 4.49
C GLU A 302 9.85 -11.76 3.96
N SER A 303 9.90 -11.48 2.65
CA SER A 303 10.81 -10.46 2.04
C SER A 303 10.02 -9.22 1.60
N MET A 304 8.88 -9.00 2.26
CA MET A 304 7.97 -7.86 2.06
C MET A 304 7.00 -7.68 3.25
N GLN A 305 7.37 -8.25 4.41
CA GLN A 305 7.16 -7.55 5.69
C GLN A 305 8.11 -6.34 5.76
N ASP A 306 9.02 -6.25 4.79
CA ASP A 306 9.87 -5.14 4.39
C ASP A 306 8.99 -3.92 4.13
N LEU A 307 8.68 -3.26 5.24
CA LEU A 307 9.14 -1.90 5.49
C LEU A 307 9.65 -1.21 4.20
N PRO A 308 9.16 -0.01 3.85
CA PRO A 308 9.70 0.78 2.75
C PRO A 308 11.19 1.15 2.92
N TYR A 309 11.86 0.55 3.90
CA TYR A 309 13.23 0.68 4.31
C TYR A 309 13.84 -0.66 4.74
N GLU A 310 15.14 -0.83 4.52
CA GLU A 310 15.92 -1.97 5.00
C GLU A 310 16.73 -1.56 6.24
N ILE A 311 17.04 -2.52 7.12
CA ILE A 311 17.88 -2.28 8.31
C ILE A 311 19.07 -3.22 8.31
N GLU A 312 20.27 -2.66 8.45
CA GLU A 312 21.51 -3.40 8.67
C GLU A 312 22.11 -3.04 10.03
N GLN A 313 22.59 -4.05 10.77
CA GLN A 313 23.14 -3.87 12.11
C GLN A 313 24.62 -4.28 12.16
N LYS A 314 25.44 -3.49 12.85
CA LYS A 314 26.85 -3.78 13.09
C LYS A 314 27.25 -3.37 14.50
N ARG A 315 28.17 -4.10 15.11
CA ARG A 315 28.75 -3.76 16.42
C ARG A 315 30.23 -3.41 16.28
N ILE A 316 30.66 -2.33 16.92
CA ILE A 316 32.05 -1.88 16.96
C ILE A 316 32.32 -1.30 18.35
N ASN A 317 33.30 -1.83 19.10
CA ASN A 317 33.77 -1.28 20.39
C ASN A 317 32.66 -0.91 21.41
N GLY A 318 31.62 -1.74 21.57
CA GLY A 318 30.51 -1.46 22.49
C GLY A 318 29.48 -0.43 21.98
N THR A 319 29.63 0.02 20.74
CA THR A 319 28.67 0.84 20.00
C THR A 319 27.88 -0.05 19.03
N VAL A 320 26.56 0.07 19.06
CA VAL A 320 25.65 -0.55 18.09
C VAL A 320 25.38 0.45 16.98
N ILE A 321 25.55 0.04 15.73
CA ILE A 321 25.27 0.84 14.54
C ILE A 321 24.10 0.20 13.81
N VAL A 322 23.06 0.97 13.56
CA VAL A 322 21.87 0.54 12.83
C VAL A 322 21.69 1.45 11.62
N GLN A 323 22.02 0.94 10.43
CA GLN A 323 21.79 1.65 9.18
C GLN A 323 20.37 1.42 8.71
N ILE A 324 19.70 2.49 8.30
CA ILE A 324 18.36 2.43 7.72
C ILE A 324 18.44 2.93 6.29
N LYS A 325 18.09 2.06 5.34
CA LYS A 325 18.11 2.34 3.90
C LYS A 325 16.68 2.52 3.40
N GLY A 326 16.40 3.34 2.40
CA GLY A 326 15.05 3.45 1.80
C GLY A 326 14.19 4.59 2.36
N ARG A 327 12.89 4.38 2.61
CA ARG A 327 11.91 5.42 3.00
C ARG A 327 11.16 5.01 4.26
N MET A 328 11.28 5.76 5.34
CA MET A 328 10.61 5.47 6.62
C MET A 328 9.23 6.17 6.71
N GLU A 329 8.29 5.69 5.89
CA GLU A 329 6.95 6.27 5.73
C GLU A 329 5.85 5.57 6.51
N SER A 330 5.92 4.23 6.52
CA SER A 330 4.92 3.34 7.11
C SER A 330 5.58 1.99 7.44
N GLY A 331 4.89 1.12 8.17
CA GLY A 331 5.41 -0.19 8.58
C GLY A 331 5.43 -0.37 10.11
N PRO A 332 5.72 -1.58 10.63
CA PRO A 332 5.77 -1.85 12.06
C PRO A 332 6.98 -1.19 12.76
N LEU A 333 6.97 0.14 12.85
CA LEU A 333 7.97 0.95 13.57
C LEU A 333 8.14 0.48 15.04
N ASP A 334 7.08 -0.04 15.65
CA ASP A 334 7.12 -0.63 16.99
C ASP A 334 8.05 -1.86 17.05
N ARG A 335 8.04 -2.72 16.02
CA ARG A 335 8.93 -3.88 15.96
C ARG A 335 10.38 -3.45 15.86
N ILE A 336 10.68 -2.42 15.06
CA ILE A 336 12.06 -1.91 14.93
C ILE A 336 12.52 -1.23 16.21
N THR A 337 11.64 -0.43 16.81
CA THR A 337 11.89 0.15 18.13
C THR A 337 12.28 -0.96 19.09
N GLN A 338 11.49 -2.05 19.14
CA GLN A 338 11.79 -3.18 20.00
C GLN A 338 13.10 -3.87 19.63
N THR A 339 13.36 -4.14 18.34
CA THR A 339 14.62 -4.73 17.86
C THR A 339 15.84 -3.90 18.30
N ILE A 340 15.80 -2.58 18.13
CA ILE A 340 16.87 -1.67 18.56
C ILE A 340 17.02 -1.71 20.09
N LEU A 341 15.91 -1.67 20.83
CA LEU A 341 15.96 -1.66 22.29
C LEU A 341 16.43 -2.99 22.90
N ASP A 342 16.07 -4.12 22.29
CA ASP A 342 16.53 -5.47 22.65
C ASP A 342 18.03 -5.60 22.38
N GLU A 343 18.47 -5.10 21.23
CA GLU A 343 19.88 -5.02 20.89
C GLU A 343 20.65 -4.05 21.80
N MET A 344 19.97 -3.14 22.49
CA MET A 344 20.58 -2.24 23.46
C MET A 344 20.37 -2.71 24.91
N VAL A 345 20.05 -3.98 25.18
CA VAL A 345 19.93 -4.51 26.56
C VAL A 345 21.31 -4.72 27.23
N GLY A 346 22.33 -5.18 26.48
CA GLY A 346 23.65 -5.53 27.04
C GLY A 346 24.33 -4.37 27.79
N THR A 347 24.97 -4.65 28.92
CA THR A 347 25.65 -3.64 29.76
C THR A 347 26.93 -3.09 29.13
N ASP A 348 27.52 -3.84 28.20
CA ASP A 348 28.65 -3.48 27.36
C ASP A 348 28.29 -2.53 26.21
N ARG A 349 26.98 -2.35 25.93
CA ARG A 349 26.47 -1.57 24.79
C ARG A 349 26.08 -0.17 25.25
N LYS A 350 27.00 0.78 25.23
CA LYS A 350 26.77 2.12 25.81
C LYS A 350 26.21 3.13 24.81
N HIS A 351 26.45 2.93 23.52
CA HIS A 351 26.14 3.93 22.49
C HIS A 351 25.39 3.31 21.31
N LEU A 352 24.45 4.07 20.74
CA LEU A 352 23.74 3.75 19.50
C LEU A 352 24.03 4.81 18.42
N ILE A 353 24.36 4.37 17.22
CA ILE A 353 24.39 5.21 16.02
C ILE A 353 23.25 4.76 15.10
N LEU A 354 22.33 5.68 14.76
CA LEU A 354 21.44 5.47 13.62
C LEU A 354 22.04 6.14 12.38
N ASP A 355 22.22 5.37 11.32
CA ASP A 355 22.80 5.85 10.07
C ASP A 355 21.74 5.99 8.98
N PHE A 356 21.55 7.23 8.51
CA PHE A 356 20.59 7.64 7.50
C PHE A 356 21.20 7.94 6.14
N SER A 357 22.47 7.58 5.91
CA SER A 357 23.20 7.79 4.65
C SER A 357 22.45 7.25 3.41
N GLU A 358 21.65 6.20 3.57
CA GLU A 358 20.81 5.60 2.51
C GLU A 358 19.31 5.83 2.73
N LEU A 359 18.93 6.66 3.71
CA LEU A 359 17.56 7.03 4.00
C LEU A 359 17.12 8.20 3.10
N ARG A 360 16.19 7.92 2.20
CA ARG A 360 15.65 8.85 1.21
C ARG A 360 14.52 9.72 1.74
N TYR A 361 13.78 9.22 2.73
CA TYR A 361 12.62 9.93 3.29
C TYR A 361 12.30 9.44 4.71
N ILE A 362 11.76 10.33 5.55
CA ILE A 362 11.19 9.99 6.85
C ILE A 362 9.87 10.74 7.09
N SER A 363 8.87 10.02 7.62
CA SER A 363 7.57 10.58 8.04
C SER A 363 7.57 11.02 9.51
N SER A 364 6.51 11.70 9.94
CA SER A 364 6.30 12.04 11.37
C SER A 364 6.29 10.82 12.30
N LEU A 365 5.80 9.67 11.83
CA LEU A 365 5.83 8.41 12.57
C LEU A 365 7.26 7.88 12.73
N GLY A 366 8.08 7.98 11.69
CA GLY A 366 9.50 7.63 11.76
C GLY A 366 10.26 8.51 12.76
N ILE A 367 10.00 9.82 12.78
CA ILE A 367 10.58 10.73 13.78
C ILE A 367 10.13 10.36 15.20
N ARG A 368 8.86 9.99 15.37
CA ARG A 368 8.33 9.53 16.67
C ARG A 368 9.06 8.28 17.16
N MET A 369 9.28 7.30 16.28
CA MET A 369 10.05 6.10 16.59
C MET A 369 11.47 6.43 17.08
N ILE A 370 12.17 7.34 16.39
CA ILE A 370 13.53 7.79 16.77
C ILE A 370 13.52 8.43 18.17
N LEU A 371 12.51 9.26 18.47
CA LEU A 371 12.34 9.86 19.80
C LEU A 371 12.09 8.81 20.87
N ASP A 372 11.22 7.83 20.61
CA ASP A 372 10.88 6.78 21.56
C ASP A 372 12.11 5.91 21.88
N VAL A 373 12.94 5.58 20.87
CA VAL A 373 14.24 4.92 21.09
C VAL A 373 15.13 5.78 21.99
N LYS A 374 15.31 7.06 21.66
CA LYS A 374 16.16 7.97 22.45
C LYS A 374 15.73 8.05 23.91
N MET A 375 14.43 8.27 24.18
CA MET A 375 13.90 8.37 25.53
C MET A 375 14.13 7.09 26.34
N ASN A 376 14.04 5.91 25.70
CA ASN A 376 14.31 4.63 26.36
C ASN A 376 15.80 4.43 26.65
N LEU A 377 16.71 4.85 25.75
CA LEU A 377 18.15 4.79 25.97
C LEU A 377 18.60 5.74 27.09
N GLN A 378 18.04 6.94 27.16
CA GLN A 378 18.32 7.90 28.23
C GLN A 378 17.98 7.34 29.62
N LYS A 379 16.84 6.64 29.76
CA LYS A 379 16.48 5.96 31.04
C LYS A 379 17.49 4.91 31.48
N ARG A 380 18.34 4.43 30.56
CA ARG A 380 19.35 3.39 30.79
C ARG A 380 20.78 3.96 30.81
N ASN A 381 20.95 5.29 30.86
CA ASN A 381 22.25 5.99 30.74
C ASN A 381 23.04 5.56 29.49
N LYS A 382 22.35 5.49 28.34
CA LYS A 382 22.94 5.18 27.04
C LYS A 382 22.79 6.36 26.10
N GLU A 383 23.80 6.59 25.27
CA GLU A 383 23.82 7.72 24.34
C GLU A 383 23.43 7.31 22.92
N MET A 384 22.96 8.29 22.14
CA MET A 384 22.47 8.07 20.79
C MET A 384 22.85 9.22 19.87
N ALA A 385 23.42 8.88 18.72
CA ALA A 385 23.80 9.80 17.66
C ALA A 385 23.10 9.46 16.33
N LEU A 386 22.92 10.48 15.48
CA LEU A 386 22.40 10.37 14.12
C LEU A 386 23.50 10.76 13.13
N VAL A 387 23.68 9.97 12.07
CA VAL A 387 24.69 10.24 11.03
C VAL A 387 24.08 10.16 9.63
N GLY A 388 24.73 10.77 8.63
CA GLY A 388 24.27 10.69 7.24
C GLY A 388 22.92 11.37 7.00
N VAL A 389 22.54 12.32 7.85
CA VAL A 389 21.23 13.01 7.76
C VAL A 389 21.24 14.02 6.62
N THR A 390 20.40 13.82 5.62
CA THR A 390 20.27 14.76 4.50
C THR A 390 19.63 16.08 4.93
N SER A 391 19.85 17.16 4.16
CA SER A 391 19.29 18.49 4.46
C SER A 391 17.76 18.50 4.53
N SER A 392 17.09 17.72 3.70
CA SER A 392 15.63 17.57 3.71
C SER A 392 15.14 16.91 5.00
N ILE A 393 15.81 15.84 5.45
CA ILE A 393 15.48 15.16 6.71
C ILE A 393 15.78 16.08 7.89
N LEU A 394 16.92 16.77 7.88
CA LEU A 394 17.29 17.72 8.94
C LEU A 394 16.25 18.84 9.07
N GLN A 395 15.72 19.35 7.97
CA GLN A 395 14.65 20.35 7.97
C GLN A 395 13.39 19.87 8.68
N VAL A 396 13.05 18.57 8.59
CA VAL A 396 11.93 17.98 9.35
C VAL A 396 12.19 18.07 10.85
N PHE A 397 13.40 17.76 11.32
CA PHE A 397 13.76 17.93 12.74
C PHE A 397 13.67 19.40 13.19
N HIS A 398 14.09 20.35 12.35
CA HIS A 398 13.95 21.78 12.64
C HIS A 398 12.49 22.22 12.76
N LEU A 399 11.63 21.81 11.82
CA LEU A 399 10.21 22.16 11.82
C LEU A 399 9.48 21.62 13.06
N LEU A 400 9.92 20.47 13.58
CA LEU A 400 9.36 19.86 14.78
C LEU A 400 9.99 20.38 16.09
N GLY A 401 10.97 21.29 16.01
CA GLY A 401 11.67 21.82 17.18
C GLY A 401 12.58 20.80 17.88
N LEU A 402 13.02 19.76 17.16
CA LEU A 402 13.76 18.63 17.73
C LEU A 402 15.26 18.69 17.49
N SER A 403 15.79 19.70 16.80
CA SER A 403 17.22 19.75 16.44
C SER A 403 18.15 19.71 17.67
N ASN A 404 17.77 20.34 18.78
CA ASN A 404 18.56 20.30 20.01
C ASN A 404 18.40 19.00 20.80
N ALA A 405 17.45 18.15 20.41
CA ALA A 405 17.20 16.88 21.07
C ALA A 405 18.12 15.77 20.55
N PHE A 406 18.96 15.97 19.53
CA PHE A 406 19.82 14.93 18.96
C PHE A 406 21.24 15.43 18.70
N GLN A 407 22.21 14.52 18.79
CA GLN A 407 23.58 14.76 18.33
C GLN A 407 23.67 14.30 16.88
N PHE A 408 24.12 15.18 15.99
CA PHE A 408 24.29 14.91 14.57
C PHE A 408 25.77 14.94 14.21
N TYR A 409 26.24 13.97 13.44
CA TYR A 409 27.60 13.93 12.90
C TYR A 409 27.56 13.67 11.39
N ALA A 410 28.65 14.00 10.69
CA ALA A 410 28.72 13.84 9.24
C ALA A 410 28.68 12.36 8.84
N ASP A 411 29.43 11.52 9.55
CA ASP A 411 29.58 10.10 9.25
C ASP A 411 29.76 9.25 10.53
N ARG A 412 29.86 7.93 10.32
CA ARG A 412 30.02 6.95 11.39
C ARG A 412 31.35 7.12 12.15
N GLU A 413 32.41 7.55 11.48
CA GLU A 413 33.75 7.67 12.09
C GLU A 413 33.79 8.83 13.08
N GLU A 414 33.23 9.97 12.70
CA GLU A 414 33.13 11.15 13.57
C GLU A 414 32.29 10.85 14.82
N ALA A 415 31.14 10.19 14.65
CA ALA A 415 30.30 9.76 15.77
C ALA A 415 30.98 8.74 16.68
N LEU A 416 31.82 7.84 16.15
CA LEU A 416 32.56 6.89 16.98
C LEU A 416 33.63 7.60 17.82
N LYS A 417 34.35 8.57 17.24
CA LYS A 417 35.36 9.37 17.96
C LYS A 417 34.75 10.19 19.10
N SER A 418 33.56 10.76 18.90
CA SER A 418 32.91 11.56 19.95
C SER A 418 32.53 10.75 21.19
N PHE A 419 32.32 9.44 21.04
CA PHE A 419 32.07 8.52 22.17
C PHE A 419 33.35 8.03 22.86
N GLU A 420 34.51 8.16 22.21
CA GLU A 420 35.82 7.84 22.78
C GLU A 420 36.41 9.02 23.56
N GLU A 421 36.05 10.25 23.19
CA GLU A 421 36.45 11.46 23.92
C GLU A 421 35.51 11.72 25.10
N PRO A 422 36.01 11.85 26.35
CA PRO A 422 35.14 12.18 27.48
C PRO A 422 34.51 13.55 27.27
N SER A 423 33.18 13.60 27.35
CA SER A 423 32.36 14.81 27.19
C SER A 423 32.98 15.99 27.95
N LYS A 424 33.39 17.04 27.22
CA LYS A 424 33.72 18.33 27.85
C LYS A 424 32.44 18.87 28.47
N SER A 425 32.40 18.81 29.81
CA SER A 425 31.37 19.37 30.69
C SER A 425 31.12 20.85 30.43
#